data_AF-A0A9Y4NTT3-F1
#
_entry.id   AF-A0A9Y4NTT3-F1
#
_cell.length_a   1.000
_cell.length_b   1.000
_cell.length_c   1.000
_cell.angle_alpha   90.00
_cell.angle_beta   90.00
_cell.angle_gamma   90.00
#
_symmetry.space_group_name_H-M   'P 1'
#
loop_
_entity.id
_entity.type
_entity.pdbx_description
1 polymer ?
#
loop_
_entity_poly.entity_id
_entity_poly.type
_entity_poly.pdbx_seq_one_letter_code
_entity_poly.pdbx_strand_id
1 'polypeptide(L)'
;MIETYDIIYFAQYGSIFIRTIVIRFRAVTRLARTNITAAEVGLEFNRSVTPAQLPTPDAVAQVLVNAVSTPNNTFNLSVQADSIQVLQTNIANVTTTASPTSSAATTASSAATTASSAATTASSAATTASSATTTTLSTTNPTTEALVSRQLSFRSVGETFTTDLLNTSSEAFTSRATLITSTLSPFYQEEFPSSFRSLTVDSFSNGSIINNMTLGFASTSVPNDTAIGNVLINAAPNITAFNIDTSSISVEGTLLMQ
;
A
#
# COMPACT_ATOMS: atom_id res chain seq x y z
N MET A 1 16.58 12.94 5.85
CA MET A 1 15.60 13.64 4.99
C MET A 1 14.25 12.91 5.06
N ILE A 2 14.13 11.63 4.69
CA ILE A 2 12.84 10.90 4.77
C ILE A 2 12.24 10.89 6.19
N GLU A 3 13.01 10.50 7.20
CA GLU A 3 12.56 10.50 8.61
C GLU A 3 12.03 11.86 9.08
N THR A 4 12.60 12.94 8.56
CA THR A 4 12.19 14.31 8.88
C THR A 4 10.81 14.64 8.31
N TYR A 5 10.54 14.23 7.07
CA TYR A 5 9.24 14.45 6.44
C TYR A 5 8.19 13.57 7.10
N ASP A 6 8.54 12.31 7.41
CA ASP A 6 7.61 11.39 8.07
C ASP A 6 7.16 11.93 9.43
N ILE A 7 8.07 12.46 10.25
CA ILE A 7 7.71 13.08 11.53
C ILE A 7 6.74 14.25 11.34
N ILE A 8 7.00 15.14 10.38
CA ILE A 8 6.18 16.33 10.13
C ILE A 8 4.77 15.92 9.68
N TYR A 9 4.70 15.05 8.66
CA TYR A 9 3.44 14.69 8.03
C TYR A 9 2.63 13.71 8.89
N PHE A 10 3.28 12.82 9.64
CA PHE A 10 2.62 11.99 10.64
C PHE A 10 2.08 12.82 11.81
N ALA A 11 2.84 13.80 12.31
CA ALA A 11 2.34 14.68 13.37
C ALA A 11 1.11 15.48 12.92
N GLN A 12 1.05 15.87 11.65
CA GLN A 12 -0.05 16.67 11.12
C GLN A 12 -1.29 15.85 10.73
N TYR A 13 -1.10 14.68 10.10
CA TYR A 13 -2.17 13.90 9.46
C TYR A 13 -2.40 12.53 10.10
N GLY A 14 -1.59 12.17 11.10
CA GLY A 14 -1.68 10.88 11.78
C GLY A 14 -1.60 9.71 10.81
N SER A 15 -2.47 8.72 11.01
CA SER A 15 -2.55 7.51 10.19
C SER A 15 -3.10 7.72 8.77
N ILE A 16 -3.56 8.92 8.41
CA ILE A 16 -3.92 9.26 7.03
C ILE A 16 -2.66 9.41 6.18
N PHE A 17 -1.56 9.90 6.78
CA PHE A 17 -0.26 9.87 6.16
C PHE A 17 0.32 8.46 6.25
N ILE A 18 0.82 7.95 5.13
CA ILE A 18 1.43 6.62 5.06
C ILE A 18 2.95 6.75 5.12
N ARG A 19 3.57 7.49 4.19
CA ARG A 19 5.03 7.63 4.10
C ARG A 19 5.49 8.71 3.14
N THR A 20 6.76 9.09 3.28
CA THR A 20 7.50 9.90 2.32
C THR A 20 8.44 9.04 1.48
N ILE A 21 8.47 9.29 0.17
CA ILE A 21 9.37 8.62 -0.78
C ILE A 21 10.23 9.68 -1.44
N VAL A 22 11.55 9.54 -1.40
CA VAL A 22 12.43 10.39 -2.23
C VAL A 22 12.39 9.85 -3.65
N ILE A 23 11.94 10.69 -4.59
CA ILE A 23 11.85 10.35 -6.01
C ILE A 23 13.23 10.54 -6.64
N ARG A 24 13.83 11.73 -6.44
CA ARG A 24 15.18 12.05 -6.94
C ARG A 24 15.74 13.34 -6.34
N PHE A 25 17.05 13.48 -6.46
CA PHE A 25 17.75 14.74 -6.29
C PHE A 25 18.19 15.29 -7.64
N ARG A 26 18.02 16.58 -7.87
CA ARG A 26 18.50 17.27 -9.07
C ARG A 26 19.28 18.53 -8.71
N ALA A 27 20.36 18.80 -9.42
CA ALA A 27 21.10 20.05 -9.27
C ALA A 27 20.30 21.20 -9.89
N VAL A 28 20.23 22.33 -9.19
CA VAL A 28 19.63 23.57 -9.69
C VAL A 28 20.75 24.58 -9.93
N THR A 29 21.09 24.79 -11.20
CA THR A 29 22.08 25.79 -11.60
C THR A 29 21.42 27.16 -11.62
N ARG A 30 21.68 28.00 -10.62
CA ARG A 30 21.45 29.46 -10.74
C ARG A 30 22.74 30.14 -11.15
N LEU A 31 22.63 31.28 -11.83
CA LEU A 31 23.74 32.09 -12.38
C LEU A 31 24.74 32.62 -11.32
N ALA A 32 24.59 32.28 -10.05
CA ALA A 32 25.52 32.57 -8.96
C ALA A 32 25.94 31.26 -8.27
N ARG A 33 27.25 31.12 -8.02
CA ARG A 33 28.00 29.91 -7.58
C ARG A 33 27.50 29.25 -6.28
N THR A 34 26.31 28.68 -6.27
CA THR A 34 25.85 27.79 -5.20
C THR A 34 25.23 26.56 -5.84
N ASN A 35 25.81 25.38 -5.59
CA ASN A 35 25.19 24.12 -5.97
C ASN A 35 23.97 23.91 -5.05
N ILE A 36 22.80 24.32 -5.51
CA ILE A 36 21.55 24.08 -4.79
C ILE A 36 21.01 22.73 -5.26
N THR A 37 20.72 21.83 -4.33
CA THR A 37 20.08 20.55 -4.62
C THR A 37 18.58 20.69 -4.43
N ALA A 38 17.79 20.41 -5.46
CA ALA A 38 16.35 20.22 -5.34
C ALA A 38 16.05 18.74 -5.08
N ALA A 39 15.22 18.47 -4.08
CA ALA A 39 14.69 17.15 -3.79
C ALA A 39 13.24 17.07 -4.29
N GLU A 40 12.94 16.07 -5.12
CA GLU A 40 11.57 15.68 -5.43
C GLU A 40 11.17 14.57 -4.46
N VAL A 41 10.09 14.81 -3.72
CA VAL A 41 9.53 13.86 -2.74
C VAL A 41 8.09 13.56 -3.09
N GLY A 42 7.72 12.29 -3.01
CA GLY A 42 6.35 11.81 -3.06
C GLY A 42 5.83 11.61 -1.64
N LEU A 43 4.60 12.04 -1.38
CA LEU A 43 3.90 11.82 -0.12
C LEU A 43 2.73 10.89 -0.39
N GLU A 44 2.69 9.77 0.30
CA GLU A 44 1.61 8.79 0.18
C GLU A 44 0.61 8.98 1.31
N PHE A 45 -0.66 9.11 0.94
CA PHE A 45 -1.78 9.23 1.87
C PHE A 45 -2.74 8.06 1.66
N ASN A 46 -3.36 7.61 2.75
CA ASN A 46 -4.35 6.54 2.75
C ASN A 46 -5.57 6.97 1.93
N ARG A 47 -5.78 6.32 0.79
CA ARG A 47 -6.89 6.62 -0.13
C ARG A 47 -8.21 5.95 0.25
N SER A 48 -8.19 5.10 1.27
CA SER A 48 -9.39 4.41 1.77
C SER A 48 -10.17 5.27 2.78
N VAL A 49 -9.67 6.45 3.15
CA VAL A 49 -10.43 7.44 3.92
C VAL A 49 -11.39 8.22 3.02
N THR A 50 -12.40 8.85 3.60
CA THR A 50 -13.34 9.67 2.83
C THR A 50 -12.57 10.77 2.08
N PRO A 51 -12.89 11.11 0.82
CA PRO A 51 -12.21 12.17 0.06
C PRO A 51 -12.11 13.51 0.81
N ALA A 52 -13.07 13.80 1.69
CA ALA A 52 -13.08 14.98 2.56
C ALA A 52 -11.96 14.99 3.63
N GLN A 53 -11.40 13.83 3.97
CA GLN A 53 -10.29 13.68 4.93
C GLN A 53 -8.91 13.66 4.24
N LEU A 54 -8.85 13.51 2.91
CA LEU A 54 -7.59 13.61 2.18
C LEU A 54 -7.15 15.08 2.16
N PRO A 55 -5.88 15.37 2.47
CA PRO A 55 -5.40 16.73 2.48
C PRO A 55 -5.34 17.31 1.06
N THR A 56 -5.69 18.58 0.94
CA THR A 56 -5.54 19.29 -0.35
C THR A 56 -4.05 19.48 -0.66
N PRO A 57 -3.67 19.56 -1.94
CA PRO A 57 -2.27 19.80 -2.33
C PRO A 57 -1.67 21.04 -1.66
N ASP A 58 -2.44 22.12 -1.56
CA ASP A 58 -2.02 23.35 -0.90
C ASP A 58 -1.78 23.13 0.60
N ALA A 59 -2.65 22.38 1.29
CA ALA A 59 -2.46 22.07 2.70
C ALA A 59 -1.18 21.26 2.93
N VAL A 60 -0.91 20.27 2.06
CA VAL A 60 0.30 19.45 2.12
C VAL A 60 1.56 20.30 1.93
N ALA A 61 1.57 21.23 0.99
CA ALA A 61 2.70 22.14 0.79
C ALA A 61 2.89 23.11 1.98
N GLN A 62 1.80 23.66 2.51
CA GLN A 62 1.82 24.59 3.63
C GLN A 62 2.40 23.97 4.91
N VAL A 63 2.17 22.67 5.15
CA VAL A 63 2.76 21.96 6.28
C VAL A 63 4.28 22.01 6.24
N LEU A 64 4.89 21.76 5.07
CA LEU A 64 6.33 21.81 4.93
C LEU A 64 6.85 23.25 5.02
N VAL A 65 6.15 24.22 4.43
CA VAL A 65 6.47 25.65 4.54
C VAL A 65 6.50 26.09 6.01
N ASN A 66 5.48 25.71 6.79
CA ASN A 66 5.41 26.01 8.21
C ASN A 66 6.56 25.36 8.97
N ALA A 67 6.84 24.10 8.71
CA ALA A 67 7.92 23.38 9.35
C ALA A 67 9.26 24.09 9.08
N VAL A 68 9.62 24.37 7.82
CA VAL A 68 10.90 25.01 7.47
C VAL A 68 11.02 26.46 7.91
N SER A 69 9.89 27.15 8.11
CA SER A 69 9.84 28.54 8.59
C SER A 69 9.83 28.65 10.11
N THR A 70 9.72 27.53 10.84
CA THR A 70 9.70 27.54 12.30
C THR A 70 11.09 27.90 12.85
N PRO A 71 11.21 28.90 13.74
CA PRO A 71 12.48 29.23 14.37
C PRO A 71 13.04 28.03 15.16
N ASN A 72 14.35 27.77 15.06
CA ASN A 72 15.03 26.64 15.72
C ASN A 72 14.57 25.26 15.28
N ASN A 73 14.15 25.12 14.02
CA ASN A 73 13.92 23.79 13.47
C ASN A 73 15.19 22.92 13.59
N THR A 74 15.01 21.66 13.97
CA THR A 74 16.05 20.62 14.08
C THR A 74 16.50 20.05 12.73
N PHE A 75 16.05 20.60 11.61
CA PHE A 75 16.52 20.20 10.27
C PHE A 75 18.03 20.40 10.14
N ASN A 76 18.72 19.35 9.73
CA ASN A 76 20.14 19.38 9.41
C ASN A 76 20.44 20.01 8.03
N LEU A 77 19.44 20.64 7.40
CA LEU A 77 19.51 21.26 6.07
C LEU A 77 18.70 22.57 6.06
N SER A 78 19.21 23.57 5.36
CA SER A 78 18.49 24.82 5.09
C SER A 78 17.64 24.68 3.83
N VAL A 79 16.32 24.78 3.98
CA VAL A 79 15.34 24.68 2.88
C VAL A 79 14.78 26.07 2.60
N GLN A 80 14.73 26.48 1.33
CA GLN A 80 14.08 27.72 0.92
C GLN A 80 12.57 27.51 0.88
N ALA A 81 11.83 28.16 1.77
CA ALA A 81 10.37 28.03 1.84
C ALA A 81 9.69 28.36 0.49
N ASP A 82 10.14 29.42 -0.18
CA ASP A 82 9.61 29.87 -1.48
C ASP A 82 9.86 28.89 -2.64
N SER A 83 10.72 27.88 -2.43
CA SER A 83 10.99 26.84 -3.44
C SER A 83 10.05 25.63 -3.33
N ILE A 84 9.23 25.55 -2.28
CA ILE A 84 8.32 24.45 -2.04
C ILE A 84 7.10 24.59 -2.95
N GLN A 85 6.88 23.60 -3.81
CA GLN A 85 5.75 23.56 -4.72
C GLN A 85 5.31 22.12 -4.95
N VAL A 86 4.00 21.92 -5.13
CA VAL A 86 3.47 20.62 -5.55
C VAL A 86 3.68 20.47 -7.05
N LEU A 87 4.43 19.45 -7.46
CA LEU A 87 4.72 19.18 -8.86
C LEU A 87 3.62 18.39 -9.56
N GLN A 88 2.99 17.47 -8.82
CA GLN A 88 1.98 16.57 -9.36
C GLN A 88 1.04 16.09 -8.26
N THR A 89 -0.23 15.90 -8.62
CA THR A 89 -1.26 15.32 -7.75
C THR A 89 -1.89 14.13 -8.47
N ASN A 90 -1.73 12.93 -7.91
CA ASN A 90 -2.34 11.72 -8.47
C ASN A 90 -3.70 11.48 -7.81
N ILE A 91 -4.59 12.47 -7.85
CA ILE A 91 -5.97 12.29 -7.40
C ILE A 91 -6.74 11.71 -8.59
N ALA A 92 -7.11 10.44 -8.55
CA ALA A 92 -8.13 9.93 -9.44
C ALA A 92 -9.43 10.65 -9.04
N ASN A 93 -9.76 11.76 -9.72
CA ASN A 93 -11.05 12.40 -9.57
C ASN A 93 -12.11 11.38 -10.02
N VAL A 94 -12.83 10.79 -9.06
CA VAL A 94 -14.09 10.12 -9.37
C VAL A 94 -15.08 11.24 -9.73
N THR A 95 -15.03 11.66 -10.99
CA THR A 95 -15.97 12.62 -11.54
C THR A 95 -17.27 11.84 -11.73
N THR A 96 -18.20 11.95 -10.78
CA THR A 96 -19.59 11.56 -10.98
C THR A 96 -20.21 12.51 -12.01
N THR A 97 -20.07 12.17 -13.28
CA THR A 97 -20.94 12.70 -14.33
C THR A 97 -22.37 12.24 -14.02
N ALA A 98 -23.19 13.15 -13.51
CA ALA A 98 -24.63 12.99 -13.53
C ALA A 98 -25.09 12.98 -15.00
N SER A 99 -25.68 11.86 -15.43
CA SER A 99 -26.35 11.72 -16.72
C SER A 99 -27.87 11.82 -16.49
N PRO A 100 -28.64 12.44 -17.41
CA PRO A 100 -29.95 12.99 -17.10
C PRO A 100 -31.06 11.95 -16.96
N THR A 101 -31.95 12.24 -16.03
CA THR A 101 -33.25 11.59 -15.82
C THR A 101 -34.10 11.69 -17.09
N SER A 102 -34.46 10.56 -17.69
CA SER A 102 -35.52 10.50 -18.71
C SER A 102 -36.69 9.68 -18.18
N SER A 103 -37.79 10.38 -17.95
CA SER A 103 -39.10 9.87 -17.58
C SER A 103 -39.63 8.91 -18.65
N ALA A 104 -39.92 7.66 -18.29
CA ALA A 104 -40.62 6.72 -19.15
C ALA A 104 -42.13 6.87 -18.97
N ALA A 105 -42.82 7.22 -20.06
CA ALA A 105 -44.27 7.15 -20.17
C ALA A 105 -44.72 5.76 -20.66
N THR A 106 -45.83 5.32 -20.07
CA THR A 106 -46.72 4.20 -20.36
C THR A 106 -46.96 3.92 -21.85
N THR A 107 -47.17 2.65 -22.26
CA THR A 107 -48.36 2.12 -22.96
C THR A 107 -48.32 0.58 -23.05
N ALA A 108 -49.49 -0.04 -22.88
CA ALA A 108 -49.79 -1.47 -22.95
C ALA A 108 -49.74 -2.07 -24.38
N SER A 109 -49.70 -3.40 -24.50
CA SER A 109 -50.72 -4.20 -25.23
C SER A 109 -50.25 -5.64 -25.58
N SER A 110 -51.20 -6.58 -25.42
CA SER A 110 -51.44 -7.90 -26.08
C SER A 110 -50.29 -8.92 -26.25
N ALA A 111 -50.35 -10.12 -25.64
CA ALA A 111 -51.24 -11.29 -25.83
C ALA A 111 -50.83 -12.21 -27.00
N ALA A 112 -50.42 -13.46 -26.67
CA ALA A 112 -50.69 -14.68 -27.44
C ALA A 112 -50.30 -15.96 -26.66
N THR A 113 -51.33 -16.68 -26.21
CA THR A 113 -51.60 -18.14 -26.22
C THR A 113 -50.52 -19.01 -26.91
N THR A 114 -50.16 -20.22 -26.44
CA THR A 114 -50.91 -21.47 -26.73
C THR A 114 -50.44 -22.64 -25.85
N ALA A 115 -51.41 -23.45 -25.43
CA ALA A 115 -51.24 -24.71 -24.70
C ALA A 115 -50.71 -25.83 -25.60
N SER A 116 -49.98 -26.80 -25.02
CA SER A 116 -50.05 -28.18 -25.52
C SER A 116 -49.77 -29.16 -24.40
N SER A 117 -50.79 -29.96 -24.11
CA SER A 117 -50.80 -31.12 -23.24
C SER A 117 -50.63 -32.38 -24.09
N ALA A 118 -49.74 -33.28 -23.68
CA ALA A 118 -49.79 -34.68 -24.06
C ALA A 118 -49.37 -35.56 -22.86
N ALA A 119 -50.23 -36.52 -22.55
CA ALA A 119 -50.13 -37.45 -21.45
C ALA A 119 -49.49 -38.79 -21.86
N THR A 120 -49.38 -39.70 -20.88
CA THR A 120 -48.98 -41.14 -20.92
C THR A 120 -47.46 -41.37 -20.93
N THR A 121 -46.85 -42.26 -20.14
CA THR A 121 -47.24 -43.56 -19.55
C THR A 121 -46.33 -43.87 -18.34
N ALA A 122 -46.81 -44.67 -17.40
CA ALA A 122 -46.06 -45.16 -16.24
C ALA A 122 -44.93 -46.13 -16.63
N SER A 123 -43.77 -46.01 -15.99
CA SER A 123 -42.86 -47.13 -15.74
C SER A 123 -42.04 -46.86 -14.48
N SER A 124 -42.17 -47.79 -13.54
CA SER A 124 -41.45 -47.87 -12.27
C SER A 124 -39.99 -48.23 -12.48
N ALA A 125 -39.08 -47.40 -11.99
CA ALA A 125 -37.72 -47.82 -11.67
C ALA A 125 -37.24 -47.01 -10.45
N ALA A 126 -36.90 -47.73 -9.38
CA ALA A 126 -36.29 -47.17 -8.18
C ALA A 126 -34.92 -46.56 -8.54
N THR A 127 -34.66 -45.33 -8.13
CA THR A 127 -33.32 -44.75 -8.14
C THR A 127 -33.17 -43.81 -6.96
N THR A 128 -32.06 -44.01 -6.26
CA THR A 128 -31.56 -43.35 -5.06
C THR A 128 -31.65 -41.83 -5.07
N ALA A 129 -32.04 -41.26 -3.94
CA ALA A 129 -31.98 -39.83 -3.67
C ALA A 129 -30.53 -39.34 -3.79
N SER A 130 -30.25 -38.59 -4.86
CA SER A 130 -29.05 -37.75 -4.97
C SER A 130 -29.47 -36.32 -4.68
N SER A 131 -29.05 -35.80 -3.52
CA SER A 131 -29.28 -34.43 -3.11
C SER A 131 -28.57 -33.48 -4.08
N ALA A 132 -29.33 -32.80 -4.94
CA ALA A 132 -28.83 -31.70 -5.74
C ALA A 132 -28.55 -30.50 -4.82
N THR A 133 -27.27 -30.25 -4.53
CA THR A 133 -26.84 -29.03 -3.84
C THR A 133 -27.02 -27.85 -4.79
N THR A 134 -27.95 -26.97 -4.45
CA THR A 134 -28.16 -25.69 -5.12
C THR A 134 -26.96 -24.78 -4.82
N THR A 135 -26.05 -24.62 -5.78
CA THR A 135 -25.01 -23.57 -5.70
C THR A 135 -25.67 -22.22 -5.94
N THR A 136 -26.01 -21.53 -4.85
CA THR A 136 -26.32 -20.10 -4.89
C THR A 136 -25.04 -19.34 -5.23
N LEU A 137 -24.97 -18.77 -6.43
CA LEU A 137 -23.94 -17.78 -6.78
C LEU A 137 -24.19 -16.53 -5.96
N SER A 138 -23.43 -16.38 -4.86
CA SER A 138 -23.36 -15.13 -4.10
C SER A 138 -22.54 -14.13 -4.90
N THR A 139 -23.22 -13.22 -5.59
CA THR A 139 -22.62 -12.00 -6.14
C THR A 139 -22.28 -11.07 -4.98
N THR A 140 -21.07 -11.21 -4.42
CA THR A 140 -20.52 -10.25 -3.47
C THR A 140 -20.16 -8.95 -4.20
N ASN A 141 -20.90 -7.89 -3.89
CA ASN A 141 -20.54 -6.51 -4.20
C ASN A 141 -19.14 -6.23 -3.63
N PRO A 142 -18.23 -5.52 -4.33
CA PRO A 142 -16.94 -5.12 -3.75
C PRO A 142 -17.19 -4.28 -2.50
N THR A 143 -16.88 -4.84 -1.34
CA THR A 143 -16.80 -4.11 -0.08
C THR A 143 -15.36 -3.60 0.00
N THR A 144 -15.16 -2.29 -0.01
CA THR A 144 -13.82 -1.71 0.18
C THR A 144 -13.42 -1.97 1.62
N GLU A 145 -12.58 -2.98 1.82
CA GLU A 145 -12.05 -3.35 3.13
C GLU A 145 -11.04 -2.29 3.59
N ALA A 146 -11.10 -1.85 4.85
CA ALA A 146 -10.12 -0.94 5.41
C ALA A 146 -8.83 -1.68 5.79
N LEU A 147 -7.67 -1.08 5.54
CA LEU A 147 -6.35 -1.67 5.79
C LEU A 147 -5.60 -0.96 6.93
N VAL A 148 -4.72 -1.70 7.61
CA VAL A 148 -3.75 -1.22 8.59
C VAL A 148 -2.36 -1.62 8.13
N SER A 149 -1.42 -0.67 8.20
CA SER A 149 -0.03 -0.87 7.80
C SER A 149 0.84 -1.18 9.01
N ARG A 150 1.83 -2.06 8.84
CA ARG A 150 2.82 -2.41 9.86
C ARG A 150 4.23 -2.33 9.28
N GLN A 151 5.12 -1.59 9.95
CA GLN A 151 6.50 -1.43 9.51
C GLN A 151 7.35 -2.59 9.99
N LEU A 152 8.11 -3.18 9.08
CA LEU A 152 9.03 -4.28 9.32
C LEU A 152 10.41 -3.92 8.78
N SER A 153 11.44 -4.29 9.52
CA SER A 153 12.81 -4.22 9.01
C SER A 153 13.67 -5.39 9.46
N PHE A 154 14.66 -5.72 8.63
CA PHE A 154 15.70 -6.70 8.93
C PHE A 154 16.96 -6.41 8.12
N ARG A 155 18.09 -6.94 8.55
CA ARG A 155 19.41 -6.77 7.91
C ARG A 155 19.78 -8.00 7.08
N SER A 156 20.37 -7.77 5.90
CA SER A 156 20.88 -8.81 5.01
C SER A 156 22.41 -8.94 5.07
N VAL A 157 22.92 -9.49 6.17
CA VAL A 157 24.36 -9.58 6.45
C VAL A 157 25.17 -10.18 5.30
N GLY A 158 26.29 -9.53 4.94
CA GLY A 158 27.19 -9.99 3.88
C GLY A 158 26.83 -9.48 2.48
N GLU A 159 25.67 -8.85 2.27
CA GLU A 159 25.34 -8.21 0.99
C GLU A 159 26.00 -6.83 0.85
N THR A 160 26.41 -6.48 -0.37
CA THR A 160 27.03 -5.18 -0.66
C THR A 160 25.97 -4.12 -0.90
N PHE A 161 25.95 -3.09 -0.07
CA PHE A 161 25.10 -1.92 -0.28
C PHE A 161 25.71 -1.01 -1.36
N THR A 162 24.93 -0.72 -2.41
CA THR A 162 25.29 0.26 -3.45
C THR A 162 24.42 1.50 -3.34
N THR A 163 24.91 2.65 -3.83
CA THR A 163 24.16 3.90 -3.81
C THR A 163 22.89 3.85 -4.66
N ASP A 164 22.82 2.96 -5.65
CA ASP A 164 21.63 2.79 -6.48
C ASP A 164 20.43 2.27 -5.67
N LEU A 165 20.68 1.56 -4.57
CA LEU A 165 19.64 1.13 -3.63
C LEU A 165 19.02 2.28 -2.82
N LEU A 166 19.57 3.49 -2.87
CA LEU A 166 18.93 4.69 -2.32
C LEU A 166 17.90 5.29 -3.28
N ASN A 167 17.96 4.94 -4.55
CA ASN A 167 17.07 5.48 -5.58
C ASN A 167 15.97 4.47 -5.90
N THR A 168 14.74 4.77 -5.46
CA THR A 168 13.56 3.91 -5.63
C THR A 168 13.20 3.63 -7.09
N SER A 169 13.66 4.47 -8.02
CA SER A 169 13.46 4.31 -9.46
C SER A 169 14.61 3.55 -10.16
N SER A 170 15.66 3.15 -9.44
CA SER A 170 16.77 2.42 -10.03
C SER A 170 16.40 0.96 -10.30
N GLU A 171 17.07 0.35 -11.28
CA GLU A 171 16.95 -1.07 -11.55
C GLU A 171 17.40 -1.92 -10.36
N ALA A 172 18.48 -1.51 -9.68
CA ALA A 172 18.99 -2.20 -8.49
C ALA A 172 17.95 -2.22 -7.36
N PHE A 173 17.30 -1.09 -7.10
CA PHE A 173 16.23 -1.00 -6.10
C PHE A 173 15.04 -1.86 -6.51
N THR A 174 14.52 -1.68 -7.72
CA THR A 174 13.30 -2.36 -8.20
C THR A 174 13.49 -3.87 -8.23
N SER A 175 14.64 -4.35 -8.70
CA SER A 175 14.96 -5.78 -8.74
C SER A 175 15.00 -6.39 -7.35
N ARG A 176 15.69 -5.71 -6.41
CA ARG A 176 15.82 -6.21 -5.04
C ARG A 176 14.50 -6.13 -4.27
N ALA A 177 13.74 -5.05 -4.43
CA ALA A 177 12.40 -4.89 -3.85
C ALA A 177 11.45 -5.99 -4.35
N THR A 178 11.48 -6.30 -5.65
CA THR A 178 10.68 -7.38 -6.24
C THR A 178 11.10 -8.73 -5.70
N LEU A 179 12.41 -8.99 -5.60
CA LEU A 179 12.95 -10.24 -5.05
C LEU A 179 12.47 -10.48 -3.62
N ILE A 180 12.60 -9.47 -2.75
CA ILE A 180 12.13 -9.54 -1.35
C ILE A 180 10.63 -9.75 -1.30
N THR A 181 9.87 -8.93 -2.03
CA THR A 181 8.40 -8.98 -2.01
C THR A 181 7.88 -10.34 -2.48
N SER A 182 8.41 -10.86 -3.59
CA SER A 182 8.01 -12.16 -4.12
C SER A 182 8.40 -13.32 -3.22
N THR A 183 9.50 -13.20 -2.47
CA THR A 183 9.98 -14.25 -1.57
C THR A 183 9.22 -14.26 -0.25
N LEU A 184 8.92 -13.09 0.32
CA LEU A 184 8.32 -12.98 1.66
C LEU A 184 6.79 -13.04 1.65
N SER A 185 6.14 -12.52 0.62
CA SER A 185 4.66 -12.52 0.53
C SER A 185 4.01 -13.90 0.76
N PRO A 186 4.51 -15.03 0.21
CA PRO A 186 3.88 -16.33 0.46
C PRO A 186 3.90 -16.74 1.93
N PHE A 187 4.98 -16.47 2.68
CA PHE A 187 5.05 -16.81 4.11
C PHE A 187 4.04 -16.00 4.93
N TYR A 188 3.89 -14.71 4.65
CA TYR A 188 2.90 -13.87 5.32
C TYR A 188 1.45 -14.23 4.91
N GLN A 189 1.25 -14.64 3.66
CA GLN A 189 -0.05 -15.11 3.19
C GLN A 189 -0.44 -16.46 3.80
N GLU A 190 0.52 -17.35 4.08
CA GLU A 190 0.30 -18.63 4.73
C GLU A 190 -0.04 -18.47 6.21
N GLU A 191 0.70 -17.61 6.93
CA GLU A 191 0.48 -17.35 8.35
C GLU A 191 -0.77 -16.49 8.62
N PHE A 192 -1.09 -15.56 7.71
CA PHE A 192 -2.21 -14.62 7.87
C PHE A 192 -3.17 -14.62 6.66
N PRO A 193 -3.80 -15.76 6.32
CA PRO A 193 -4.51 -15.93 5.04
C PRO A 193 -5.72 -15.00 4.88
N SER A 194 -6.43 -14.70 5.96
CA SER A 194 -7.60 -13.83 5.96
C SER A 194 -7.26 -12.36 6.17
N SER A 195 -6.03 -12.02 6.57
CA SER A 195 -5.66 -10.67 6.97
C SER A 195 -4.60 -10.02 6.09
N PHE A 196 -3.57 -10.75 5.65
CA PHE A 196 -2.51 -10.18 4.83
C PHE A 196 -3.07 -9.67 3.49
N ARG A 197 -2.65 -8.48 3.07
CA ARG A 197 -3.09 -7.80 1.84
C ARG A 197 -1.93 -7.36 0.96
N SER A 198 -0.83 -6.92 1.56
CA SER A 198 0.33 -6.44 0.80
C SER A 198 1.62 -6.49 1.59
N LEU A 199 2.74 -6.52 0.85
CA LEU A 199 4.07 -6.22 1.34
C LEU A 199 4.72 -5.28 0.33
N THR A 200 5.30 -4.19 0.79
CA THR A 200 5.97 -3.21 -0.06
C THR A 200 7.29 -2.81 0.56
N VAL A 201 8.38 -2.93 -0.20
CA VAL A 201 9.70 -2.48 0.24
C VAL A 201 9.81 -0.97 0.05
N ASP A 202 10.10 -0.26 1.14
CA ASP A 202 10.11 1.20 1.22
C ASP A 202 11.47 1.78 0.87
N SER A 203 12.52 1.23 1.48
CA SER A 203 13.87 1.75 1.35
C SER A 203 14.92 0.71 1.74
N PHE A 204 16.15 0.99 1.32
CA PHE A 204 17.34 0.28 1.78
C PHE A 204 18.30 1.26 2.45
N SER A 205 19.01 0.81 3.47
CA SER A 205 20.07 1.60 4.10
C SER A 205 21.35 0.80 4.36
N ASN A 206 22.43 1.51 4.67
CA ASN A 206 23.76 0.94 4.81
C ASN A 206 23.91 0.07 6.08
N GLY A 207 24.81 -0.90 6.03
CA GLY A 207 25.06 -1.86 7.12
C GLY A 207 24.86 -3.33 6.72
N SER A 208 25.32 -3.74 5.53
CA SER A 208 24.91 -4.99 4.84
C SER A 208 23.42 -5.01 4.47
N ILE A 209 22.94 -3.91 3.91
CA ILE A 209 21.55 -3.71 3.47
C ILE A 209 20.50 -3.97 4.57
N ILE A 210 20.09 -2.90 5.22
CA ILE A 210 18.88 -2.90 6.05
C ILE A 210 17.69 -2.74 5.10
N ASN A 211 16.74 -3.65 5.20
CA ASN A 211 15.51 -3.70 4.42
C ASN A 211 14.40 -3.06 5.24
N ASN A 212 13.83 -1.96 4.77
CA ASN A 212 12.66 -1.36 5.40
C ASN A 212 11.45 -1.63 4.51
N MET A 213 10.38 -2.19 5.08
CA MET A 213 9.17 -2.52 4.35
C MET A 213 7.91 -2.30 5.17
N THR A 214 6.81 -2.20 4.47
CA THR A 214 5.48 -2.03 5.04
C THR A 214 4.60 -3.21 4.65
N LEU A 215 3.97 -3.83 5.63
CA LEU A 215 2.97 -4.88 5.45
C LEU A 215 1.57 -4.30 5.62
N GLY A 216 0.69 -4.56 4.67
CA GLY A 216 -0.72 -4.21 4.74
C GLY A 216 -1.56 -5.39 5.22
N PHE A 217 -2.41 -5.15 6.21
CA PHE A 217 -3.35 -6.11 6.78
C PHE A 217 -4.77 -5.57 6.75
N ALA A 218 -5.76 -6.46 6.77
CA ALA A 218 -7.15 -6.09 7.00
C ALA A 218 -7.32 -5.49 8.41
N SER A 219 -7.97 -4.33 8.50
CA SER A 219 -8.26 -3.65 9.78
C SER A 219 -9.11 -4.48 10.74
N THR A 220 -9.86 -5.45 10.22
CA THR A 220 -10.70 -6.37 10.97
C THR A 220 -9.90 -7.44 11.72
N SER A 221 -8.62 -7.65 11.40
CA SER A 221 -7.79 -8.70 11.98
C SER A 221 -6.30 -8.37 11.88
N VAL A 222 -5.83 -7.34 12.56
CA VAL A 222 -4.41 -6.93 12.50
C VAL A 222 -3.57 -7.82 13.42
N PRO A 223 -2.53 -8.53 12.92
CA PRO A 223 -1.64 -9.30 13.77
C PRO A 223 -0.83 -8.41 14.72
N ASN A 224 -0.41 -8.99 15.85
CA ASN A 224 0.51 -8.33 16.78
C ASN A 224 1.96 -8.37 16.26
N ASP A 225 2.80 -7.49 16.77
CA ASP A 225 4.14 -7.23 16.26
C ASP A 225 5.06 -8.47 16.37
N THR A 226 4.95 -9.22 17.48
CA THR A 226 5.69 -10.47 17.68
C THR A 226 5.29 -11.54 16.67
N ALA A 227 3.99 -11.69 16.39
CA ALA A 227 3.52 -12.64 15.38
C ALA A 227 4.07 -12.29 13.99
N ILE A 228 4.06 -11.00 13.62
CA ILE A 228 4.57 -10.52 12.33
C ILE A 228 6.05 -10.85 12.16
N GLY A 229 6.88 -10.62 13.16
CA GLY A 229 8.30 -10.93 13.04
C GLY A 229 8.63 -12.42 13.20
N ASN A 230 7.83 -13.18 13.96
CA ASN A 230 7.97 -14.64 14.04
C ASN A 230 7.82 -15.33 12.68
N VAL A 231 6.94 -14.83 11.80
CA VAL A 231 6.86 -15.30 10.41
C VAL A 231 8.23 -15.25 9.75
N LEU A 232 8.92 -14.13 9.89
CA LEU A 232 10.23 -13.92 9.27
C LEU A 232 11.33 -14.76 9.92
N ILE A 233 11.29 -14.94 11.25
CA ILE A 233 12.21 -15.82 11.99
C ILE A 233 12.08 -17.26 11.50
N ASN A 234 10.85 -17.74 11.34
CA ASN A 234 10.56 -19.12 10.92
C ASN A 234 10.83 -19.34 9.42
N ALA A 235 10.62 -18.32 8.59
CA ALA A 235 10.87 -18.37 7.15
C ALA A 235 12.37 -18.27 6.81
N ALA A 236 13.15 -17.52 7.60
CA ALA A 236 14.57 -17.28 7.36
C ALA A 236 15.42 -18.52 6.99
N PRO A 237 15.35 -19.67 7.70
CA PRO A 237 16.12 -20.85 7.33
C PRO A 237 15.76 -21.46 5.96
N ASN A 238 14.59 -21.13 5.41
CA ASN A 238 14.11 -21.63 4.11
C ASN A 238 14.35 -20.65 2.95
N ILE A 239 14.92 -19.47 3.23
CA ILE A 239 15.16 -18.42 2.24
C ILE A 239 16.65 -18.43 1.85
N THR A 240 16.92 -18.60 0.55
CA THR A 240 18.28 -18.57 -0.01
C THR A 240 18.51 -17.41 -0.98
N ALA A 241 17.45 -16.69 -1.35
CA ALA A 241 17.51 -15.60 -2.32
C ALA A 241 18.26 -14.35 -1.82
N PHE A 242 18.27 -14.15 -0.50
CA PHE A 242 18.96 -13.07 0.20
C PHE A 242 19.16 -13.49 1.67
N ASN A 243 20.06 -12.80 2.36
CA ASN A 243 20.32 -13.09 3.77
C ASN A 243 19.28 -12.41 4.68
N ILE A 244 18.90 -13.10 5.76
CA ILE A 244 18.07 -12.54 6.84
C ILE A 244 18.81 -12.78 8.16
N ASP A 245 19.28 -11.69 8.77
CA ASP A 245 19.79 -11.73 10.14
C ASP A 245 18.62 -11.66 11.12
N THR A 246 18.23 -12.81 11.68
CA THR A 246 17.07 -12.92 12.57
C THR A 246 17.23 -12.12 13.87
N SER A 247 18.45 -11.74 14.25
CA SER A 247 18.70 -10.88 15.42
C SER A 247 18.44 -9.40 15.16
N SER A 248 18.19 -9.02 13.91
CA SER A 248 17.96 -7.64 13.46
C SER A 248 16.50 -7.34 13.11
N ILE A 249 15.61 -8.32 13.28
CA ILE A 249 14.20 -8.18 12.93
C ILE A 249 13.52 -7.24 13.91
N SER A 250 12.91 -6.17 13.40
CA SER A 250 12.08 -5.26 14.19
C SER A 250 10.77 -4.96 13.51
N VAL A 251 9.72 -4.83 14.32
CA VAL A 251 8.37 -4.44 13.88
C VAL A 251 7.98 -3.16 14.63
N GLU A 252 7.50 -2.14 13.91
CA GLU A 252 7.20 -0.80 14.48
C GLU A 252 8.39 -0.22 15.27
N GLY A 253 9.62 -0.46 14.82
CA GLY A 253 10.84 -0.03 15.50
C GLY A 253 11.19 -0.80 16.78
N THR A 254 10.37 -1.77 17.19
CA THR A 254 10.66 -2.64 18.33
C THR A 254 11.42 -3.87 17.86
N LEU A 255 12.65 -4.04 18.37
CA LEU A 255 13.46 -5.23 18.09
C LEU A 255 12.83 -6.45 18.75
N LEU A 256 12.67 -7.53 17.99
CA LEU A 256 12.24 -8.80 18.55
C LEU A 256 13.47 -9.53 19.11
N MET A 257 13.55 -9.57 20.44
CA MET A 257 14.55 -10.37 21.14
C MET A 257 14.17 -11.85 21.03
N GLN A 258 15.12 -12.68 20.60
CA GLN A 258 15.01 -14.14 20.59
C GLN A 258 15.21 -14.71 22.00
#